data_AF-A0A023B040-F1
#
_entry.id   AF-A0A023B040-F1
#
_cell.length_a   1.000
_cell.length_b   1.000
_cell.length_c   1.000
_cell.angle_alpha   90.00
_cell.angle_beta   90.00
_cell.angle_gamma   90.00
#
_symmetry.space_group_name_H-M   'P 1'
#
loop_
_entity.id
_entity.type
_entity.pdbx_description
1 polymer ?
#
loop_
_entity_poly.entity_id
_entity_poly.type
_entity_poly.pdbx_seq_one_letter_code
_entity_poly.pdbx_strand_id
1 'polypeptide(L)'
;MRHLFTLGSIATFAVAGPYEARPANVDCPVGYTLVGKKCEQNTFQPAQVTCSLGQLQGNRCITTVPPIQTCPIGSTQEGNVCKIFQYDQPRPECPNGFHLEGASCVQKKQLPVTEVCDVGRPDGRGQCVNTEVVSQVIKKVCPSGFQDEGHGCVKTTTYDCSPDEVSIPKPVFVHPAPVTKETAVAQPLPLFTNYKKKGWKRMLGAKKSYAPINIAPVAPAPSKGAAPIVIKSQPMAPVPPSNVAVVKQLCQREDYAPYVIEHFCPQGYAPHGEGCAATATYPMSARCINGNSIEACFEPKIAPVSMHCNVGALVGDKCVVAETINLETVCPAGTERVGGACQQITTPNVACPPGTILEGNNNCVGKAYTEPIGTVTTTCTGKACWQH
;
A
#
# COMPACT_ATOMS: atom_id res chain seq x y z
N MET A 1 -47.40 -158.52 -67.52
CA MET A 1 -47.09 -159.94 -67.21
C MET A 1 -45.92 -159.91 -66.23
N ARG A 2 -46.19 -159.98 -64.92
CA ARG A 2 -46.20 -161.19 -64.09
C ARG A 2 -44.79 -161.81 -63.89
N HIS A 3 -44.39 -161.85 -62.62
CA HIS A 3 -43.40 -162.70 -61.96
C HIS A 3 -41.93 -162.23 -61.95
N LEU A 4 -41.08 -162.47 -60.93
CA LEU A 4 -41.14 -162.88 -59.51
C LEU A 4 -39.66 -162.82 -59.00
N PHE A 5 -39.44 -162.41 -57.75
CA PHE A 5 -38.30 -162.68 -56.83
C PHE A 5 -36.82 -162.53 -57.26
N THR A 6 -36.03 -161.76 -56.50
CA THR A 6 -35.10 -162.26 -55.43
C THR A 6 -34.29 -161.12 -54.75
N LEU A 7 -33.69 -161.45 -53.60
CA LEU A 7 -33.14 -160.64 -52.50
C LEU A 7 -31.74 -160.02 -52.73
N GLY A 8 -31.38 -158.96 -51.95
CA GLY A 8 -30.02 -158.81 -51.41
C GLY A 8 -29.37 -157.40 -51.35
N SER A 9 -29.05 -156.98 -50.11
CA SER A 9 -27.83 -156.24 -49.67
C SER A 9 -27.85 -154.72 -49.41
N ILE A 10 -27.38 -154.42 -48.19
CA ILE A 10 -27.16 -153.14 -47.51
C ILE A 10 -25.71 -152.68 -47.73
N ALA A 11 -25.45 -151.38 -47.91
CA ALA A 11 -24.23 -150.71 -47.41
C ALA A 11 -24.33 -149.18 -47.53
N THR A 12 -24.52 -148.52 -46.37
CA THR A 12 -24.19 -147.12 -46.10
C THR A 12 -22.67 -146.94 -45.99
N PHE A 13 -22.11 -145.91 -46.62
CA PHE A 13 -20.75 -145.42 -46.36
C PHE A 13 -20.79 -143.99 -45.82
N ALA A 14 -20.14 -143.81 -44.66
CA ALA A 14 -19.81 -142.53 -44.05
C ALA A 14 -18.40 -142.09 -44.49
N VAL A 15 -18.16 -140.78 -44.63
CA VAL A 15 -16.83 -140.19 -44.61
C VAL A 15 -16.85 -138.93 -43.74
N ALA A 16 -15.79 -138.77 -42.94
CA ALA A 16 -15.67 -137.90 -41.78
C ALA A 16 -14.86 -136.62 -42.05
N GLY A 17 -15.18 -135.55 -41.31
CA GLY A 17 -14.23 -134.86 -40.42
C GLY A 17 -13.60 -133.53 -40.89
N PRO A 18 -13.36 -132.54 -39.98
CA PRO A 18 -13.26 -131.11 -40.28
C PRO A 18 -11.86 -130.50 -40.05
N TYR A 19 -11.57 -129.32 -40.62
CA TYR A 19 -10.44 -128.48 -40.20
C TYR A 19 -10.93 -127.46 -39.16
N GLU A 20 -10.28 -127.41 -38.00
CA GLU A 20 -10.59 -126.44 -36.94
C GLU A 20 -9.38 -125.52 -36.78
N ALA A 21 -9.54 -124.26 -37.23
CA ALA A 21 -8.50 -123.25 -37.10
C ALA A 21 -8.45 -122.75 -35.65
N ARG A 22 -7.36 -123.03 -34.93
CA ARG A 22 -7.08 -122.36 -33.64
C ARG A 22 -6.96 -120.85 -33.86
N PRO A 23 -7.39 -119.99 -32.92
CA PRO A 23 -7.18 -118.56 -33.02
C PRO A 23 -5.67 -118.30 -33.17
N ALA A 24 -5.30 -117.55 -34.21
CA ALA A 24 -3.92 -117.16 -34.46
C ALA A 24 -3.34 -116.52 -33.19
N ASN A 25 -2.14 -116.95 -32.76
CA ASN A 25 -1.47 -116.26 -31.68
C ASN A 25 -0.94 -114.95 -32.25
N VAL A 26 -1.48 -113.84 -31.75
CA VAL A 26 -1.19 -112.48 -32.21
C VAL A 26 -0.08 -111.95 -31.32
N ASP A 27 1.18 -112.11 -31.76
CA ASP A 27 2.34 -111.65 -31.02
C ASP A 27 2.88 -110.35 -31.63
N CYS A 28 3.30 -109.42 -30.77
CA CYS A 28 3.95 -108.19 -31.22
C CYS A 28 5.47 -108.40 -31.32
N PRO A 29 6.14 -107.75 -32.29
CA PRO A 29 7.60 -107.75 -32.35
C PRO A 29 8.21 -107.16 -31.07
N VAL A 30 9.45 -107.57 -30.77
CA VAL A 30 10.17 -107.18 -29.54
C VAL A 30 10.16 -105.66 -29.38
N GLY A 31 9.66 -105.18 -28.23
CA GLY A 31 9.59 -103.76 -27.90
C GLY A 31 8.26 -103.07 -28.25
N TYR A 32 7.30 -103.77 -28.86
CA TYR A 32 5.93 -103.30 -29.09
C TYR A 32 4.93 -104.03 -28.19
N THR A 33 3.89 -103.32 -27.75
CA THR A 33 2.82 -103.88 -26.92
C THR A 33 1.52 -103.93 -27.72
N LEU A 34 0.77 -105.02 -27.61
CA LEU A 34 -0.51 -105.16 -28.31
C LEU A 34 -1.57 -104.27 -27.65
N VAL A 35 -2.00 -103.21 -28.36
CA VAL A 35 -3.08 -102.31 -27.92
C VAL A 35 -4.21 -102.40 -28.95
N GLY A 36 -5.30 -103.07 -28.57
CA GLY A 36 -6.40 -103.38 -29.49
C GLY A 36 -6.01 -104.41 -30.55
N LYS A 37 -5.97 -104.00 -31.84
CA LYS A 37 -5.57 -104.85 -32.98
C LYS A 37 -4.23 -104.45 -33.61
N LYS A 38 -3.49 -103.51 -33.00
CA LYS A 38 -2.21 -102.99 -33.51
C LYS A 38 -1.15 -103.07 -32.41
N CYS A 39 0.10 -103.23 -32.81
CA CYS A 39 1.24 -103.19 -31.91
C CYS A 39 1.72 -101.74 -31.79
N GLU A 40 1.78 -101.20 -30.58
CA GLU A 40 2.19 -99.81 -30.28
C GLU A 40 3.51 -99.80 -29.49
N GLN A 41 4.42 -98.90 -29.85
CA GLN A 41 5.64 -98.62 -29.09
C GLN A 41 5.72 -97.13 -28.77
N ASN A 42 5.84 -96.81 -27.49
CA ASN A 42 6.09 -95.45 -27.03
C ASN A 42 7.59 -95.14 -27.14
N THR A 43 7.91 -94.02 -27.77
CA THR A 43 9.26 -93.45 -27.78
C THR A 43 9.26 -92.20 -26.92
N PHE A 44 10.22 -92.10 -26.01
CA PHE A 44 10.37 -90.95 -25.13
C PHE A 44 11.56 -90.10 -25.60
N GLN A 45 11.34 -88.80 -25.74
CA GLN A 45 12.39 -87.82 -26.06
C GLN A 45 12.30 -86.62 -25.10
N PRO A 46 13.44 -85.99 -24.75
CA PRO A 46 13.41 -84.79 -23.94
C PRO A 46 12.84 -83.61 -24.74
N ALA A 47 11.97 -82.81 -24.11
CA ALA A 47 11.50 -81.58 -24.73
C ALA A 47 12.64 -80.57 -24.93
N GLN A 48 12.58 -79.85 -26.04
CA GLN A 48 13.51 -78.76 -26.33
C GLN A 48 13.04 -77.51 -25.59
N VAL A 49 13.83 -77.09 -24.60
CA VAL A 49 13.56 -75.89 -23.80
C VAL A 49 14.39 -74.74 -24.37
N THR A 50 13.71 -73.72 -24.87
CA THR A 50 14.34 -72.57 -25.54
C THR A 50 13.81 -71.25 -24.99
N CYS A 51 14.66 -70.23 -24.95
CA CYS A 51 14.26 -68.87 -24.59
C CYS A 51 14.14 -68.04 -25.87
N SER A 52 12.98 -67.41 -26.09
CA SER A 52 12.79 -66.47 -27.20
C SER A 52 13.64 -65.21 -27.01
N LEU A 53 13.84 -64.79 -25.74
CA LEU A 53 14.70 -63.69 -25.33
C LEU A 53 15.41 -64.06 -24.03
N GLY A 54 16.70 -63.73 -23.93
CA GLY A 54 17.51 -63.94 -22.74
C GLY A 54 18.15 -65.33 -22.62
N GLN A 55 18.67 -65.63 -21.43
CA GLN A 55 19.36 -66.88 -21.13
C GLN A 55 18.51 -67.77 -20.20
N LEU A 56 18.55 -69.07 -20.44
CA LEU A 56 17.89 -70.05 -19.57
C LEU A 56 18.69 -70.21 -18.28
N GLN A 57 18.09 -69.85 -17.14
CA GLN A 57 18.65 -70.08 -15.82
C GLN A 57 17.63 -70.85 -14.98
N GLY A 58 17.93 -72.12 -14.70
CA GLY A 58 16.98 -73.05 -14.10
C GLY A 58 15.80 -73.32 -15.05
N ASN A 59 14.58 -73.03 -14.61
CA ASN A 59 13.34 -73.18 -15.40
C ASN A 59 12.74 -71.84 -15.86
N ARG A 60 13.57 -70.79 -15.95
CA ARG A 60 13.17 -69.42 -16.28
C ARG A 60 14.11 -68.82 -17.31
N CYS A 61 13.56 -68.01 -18.21
CA CYS A 61 14.34 -67.20 -19.14
C CYS A 61 14.58 -65.83 -18.53
N ILE A 62 15.84 -65.46 -18.34
CA ILE A 62 16.24 -64.19 -17.73
C ILE A 62 16.90 -63.33 -18.81
N THR A 63 16.31 -62.16 -19.05
CA THR A 63 16.92 -61.11 -19.87
C THR A 63 17.39 -59.99 -18.97
N THR A 64 18.68 -59.68 -19.01
CA THR A 64 19.26 -58.59 -18.22
C THR A 64 19.41 -57.35 -19.08
N VAL A 65 18.86 -56.24 -18.61
CA VAL A 65 19.03 -54.91 -19.21
C VAL A 65 19.67 -53.96 -18.20
N PRO A 66 20.52 -53.02 -18.66
CA PRO A 66 21.12 -52.04 -17.77
C PRO A 66 20.04 -51.12 -17.17
N PRO A 67 20.17 -50.73 -15.88
CA PRO A 67 19.29 -49.74 -15.30
C PRO A 67 19.50 -48.38 -15.96
N ILE A 68 18.46 -47.56 -15.97
CA ILE A 68 18.51 -46.20 -16.51
C ILE A 68 18.62 -45.19 -15.37
N GLN A 69 19.33 -44.09 -15.63
CA GLN A 69 19.43 -42.96 -14.72
C GLN A 69 18.42 -41.90 -15.15
N THR A 70 17.45 -41.59 -14.30
CA THR A 70 16.42 -40.60 -14.63
C THR A 70 16.15 -39.68 -13.46
N CYS A 71 15.72 -38.47 -13.75
CA CYS A 71 15.29 -37.53 -12.74
C CYS A 71 13.90 -37.89 -12.19
N PRO A 72 13.66 -37.73 -10.88
CA PRO A 72 12.34 -37.97 -10.31
C PRO A 72 11.30 -37.02 -10.89
N ILE A 73 10.05 -37.44 -10.85
CA ILE A 73 8.91 -36.68 -11.38
C ILE A 73 8.87 -35.29 -10.74
N GLY A 74 8.76 -34.24 -11.56
CA GLY A 74 8.71 -32.84 -11.10
C GLY A 74 10.08 -32.15 -11.00
N SER A 75 11.17 -32.84 -11.35
CA SER A 75 12.51 -32.24 -11.47
C SER A 75 12.97 -32.14 -12.92
N THR A 76 13.88 -31.21 -13.20
CA THR A 76 14.46 -30.99 -14.54
C THR A 76 15.89 -31.52 -14.58
N GLN A 77 16.22 -32.32 -15.60
CA GLN A 77 17.58 -32.82 -15.77
C GLN A 77 18.50 -31.76 -16.36
N GLU A 78 19.61 -31.48 -15.67
CA GLU A 78 20.67 -30.60 -16.15
C GLU A 78 22.01 -31.32 -16.01
N GLY A 79 22.46 -31.95 -17.10
CA GLY A 79 23.64 -32.81 -17.08
C GLY A 79 23.40 -34.10 -16.27
N ASN A 80 24.26 -34.34 -15.27
CA ASN A 80 24.19 -35.51 -14.38
C ASN A 80 23.47 -35.25 -13.05
N VAL A 81 22.79 -34.11 -12.93
CA VAL A 81 22.02 -33.76 -11.74
C VAL A 81 20.61 -33.35 -12.13
N CYS A 82 19.70 -33.48 -11.18
CA CYS A 82 18.31 -33.10 -11.31
C CYS A 82 18.09 -31.85 -10.45
N LYS A 83 17.43 -30.83 -11.00
CA LYS A 83 17.10 -29.60 -10.29
C LYS A 83 15.61 -29.53 -10.00
N ILE A 84 15.27 -29.26 -8.76
CA ILE A 84 13.92 -28.94 -8.32
C ILE A 84 13.86 -27.45 -8.07
N PHE A 85 12.90 -26.76 -8.69
CA PHE A 85 12.72 -25.33 -8.53
C PHE A 85 11.54 -25.05 -7.60
N GLN A 86 11.80 -24.27 -6.56
CA GLN A 86 10.76 -23.70 -5.69
C GLN A 86 10.66 -22.20 -5.97
N TYR A 87 9.42 -21.70 -6.02
CA TYR A 87 9.13 -20.32 -6.36
C TYR A 87 8.40 -19.65 -5.19
N ASP A 88 8.91 -18.50 -4.76
CA ASP A 88 8.30 -17.66 -3.72
C ASP A 88 8.19 -16.20 -4.20
N GLN A 89 7.36 -15.43 -3.51
CA GLN A 89 7.18 -14.00 -3.80
C GLN A 89 8.31 -13.17 -3.17
N PRO A 90 8.94 -12.26 -3.93
CA PRO A 90 9.89 -11.33 -3.36
C PRO A 90 9.21 -10.36 -2.42
N ARG A 91 9.96 -9.92 -1.40
CA ARG A 91 9.51 -8.90 -0.47
C ARG A 91 10.01 -7.53 -0.92
N PRO A 92 9.19 -6.47 -0.79
CA PRO A 92 9.64 -5.12 -0.98
C PRO A 92 10.47 -4.67 0.23
N GLU A 93 11.59 -3.97 -0.03
CA GLU A 93 12.39 -3.29 0.98
C GLU A 93 12.71 -1.88 0.54
N CYS A 94 12.74 -0.99 1.53
CA CYS A 94 13.07 0.40 1.35
C CYS A 94 14.50 0.68 1.79
N PRO A 95 15.19 1.62 1.12
CA PRO A 95 16.51 2.04 1.55
C PRO A 95 16.45 2.66 2.95
N ASN A 96 17.60 2.68 3.63
CA ASN A 96 17.71 3.18 5.01
C ASN A 96 17.08 4.56 5.19
N GLY A 97 16.18 4.65 6.17
CA GLY A 97 15.46 5.88 6.51
C GLY A 97 14.19 6.15 5.71
N PHE A 98 13.84 5.29 4.76
CA PHE A 98 12.54 5.30 4.06
C PHE A 98 11.65 4.20 4.61
N HIS A 99 10.33 4.39 4.52
CA HIS A 99 9.33 3.38 4.85
C HIS A 99 8.41 3.12 3.66
N LEU A 100 7.85 1.92 3.60
CA LEU A 100 6.96 1.54 2.51
C LEU A 100 5.58 2.16 2.73
N GLU A 101 5.14 3.01 1.81
CA GLU A 101 3.82 3.63 1.79
C GLU A 101 3.17 3.29 0.43
N GLY A 102 2.27 2.30 0.43
CA GLY A 102 1.69 1.76 -0.79
C GLY A 102 2.72 1.01 -1.64
N ALA A 103 3.00 1.53 -2.85
CA ALA A 103 3.94 0.95 -3.82
C ALA A 103 5.27 1.74 -3.90
N SER A 104 5.54 2.64 -2.97
CA SER A 104 6.71 3.52 -3.01
C SER A 104 7.35 3.65 -1.65
N CYS A 105 8.67 3.82 -1.64
CA CYS A 105 9.40 4.13 -0.42
C CYS A 105 9.38 5.63 -0.18
N VAL A 106 8.81 6.05 0.95
CA VAL A 106 8.62 7.46 1.29
C VAL A 106 9.42 7.80 2.54
N GLN A 107 10.02 8.98 2.55
CA GLN A 107 10.60 9.60 3.74
C GLN A 107 10.04 11.01 3.88
N LYS A 108 9.45 11.31 5.04
CA LYS A 108 8.87 12.62 5.34
C LYS A 108 9.95 13.48 5.99
N LYS A 109 10.50 14.45 5.25
CA LYS A 109 11.46 15.42 5.78
C LYS A 109 10.67 16.59 6.38
N GLN A 110 10.69 16.74 7.70
CA GLN A 110 9.99 17.83 8.37
C GLN A 110 10.52 19.19 7.90
N LEU A 111 9.60 20.09 7.57
CA LEU A 111 9.91 21.44 7.14
C LEU A 111 9.76 22.43 8.29
N PRO A 112 10.46 23.57 8.25
CA PRO A 112 10.28 24.60 9.25
C PRO A 112 8.90 25.25 9.12
N VAL A 113 8.30 25.53 10.27
CA VAL A 113 7.09 26.34 10.40
C VAL A 113 7.50 27.78 10.63
N THR A 114 6.82 28.71 9.97
CA THR A 114 7.03 30.16 10.08
C THR A 114 5.80 30.83 10.67
N GLU A 115 6.00 31.71 11.64
CA GLU A 115 4.93 32.54 12.19
C GLU A 115 4.67 33.74 11.27
N VAL A 116 3.43 33.93 10.84
CA VAL A 116 3.03 35.07 10.01
C VAL A 116 1.80 35.78 10.56
N CYS A 117 1.63 37.03 10.17
CA CYS A 117 0.44 37.83 10.47
C CYS A 117 -0.54 37.76 9.31
N ASP A 118 -1.70 37.16 9.55
CA ASP A 118 -2.81 37.17 8.58
C ASP A 118 -3.43 38.57 8.49
N VAL A 119 -3.45 39.31 9.61
CA VAL A 119 -3.93 40.68 9.70
C VAL A 119 -2.92 41.52 10.48
N GLY A 120 -2.58 42.70 9.95
CA GLY A 120 -1.65 43.63 10.60
C GLY A 120 -0.18 43.28 10.39
N ARG A 121 0.69 43.81 11.24
CA ARG A 121 2.15 43.63 11.16
C ARG A 121 2.71 43.07 12.46
N PRO A 122 3.82 42.31 12.41
CA PRO A 122 4.46 41.79 13.60
C PRO A 122 4.99 42.93 14.49
N ASP A 123 4.69 42.90 15.78
CA ASP A 123 5.16 43.88 16.77
C ASP A 123 6.53 43.53 17.38
N GLY A 124 7.10 42.39 16.98
CA GLY A 124 8.36 41.85 17.50
C GLY A 124 8.24 41.09 18.82
N ARG A 125 7.06 41.01 19.43
CA ARG A 125 6.77 40.27 20.67
C ARG A 125 5.83 39.07 20.46
N GLY A 126 5.69 38.62 19.22
CA GLY A 126 4.84 37.48 18.86
C GLY A 126 3.36 37.84 18.69
N GLN A 127 3.03 39.12 18.52
CA GLN A 127 1.68 39.56 18.21
C GLN A 127 1.63 40.33 16.89
N CYS A 128 0.48 40.28 16.25
CA CYS A 128 0.18 41.04 15.06
C CYS A 128 -0.65 42.26 15.44
N VAL A 129 -0.19 43.43 15.07
CA VAL A 129 -0.82 44.70 15.43
C VAL A 129 -1.34 45.36 14.18
N ASN A 130 -2.61 45.75 14.21
CA ASN A 130 -3.22 46.59 13.20
C ASN A 130 -3.65 47.90 13.86
N THR A 131 -3.11 49.02 13.39
CA THR A 131 -3.41 50.35 13.92
C THR A 131 -4.17 51.14 12.88
N GLU A 132 -5.38 51.55 13.25
CA GLU A 132 -6.19 52.47 12.49
C GLU A 132 -6.06 53.87 13.10
N VAL A 133 -5.83 54.87 12.24
CA VAL A 133 -5.67 56.27 12.66
C VAL A 133 -6.78 57.11 12.05
N VAL A 134 -7.47 57.86 12.91
CA VAL A 134 -8.55 58.79 12.54
C VAL A 134 -8.27 60.18 13.08
N SER A 135 -8.88 61.20 12.47
CA SER A 135 -8.75 62.58 12.92
C SER A 135 -9.53 62.82 14.22
N GLN A 136 -9.07 63.80 15.01
CA GLN A 136 -9.78 64.26 16.20
C GLN A 136 -11.10 64.93 15.84
N VAL A 137 -12.13 64.70 16.64
CA VAL A 137 -13.40 65.41 16.55
C VAL A 137 -13.28 66.72 17.30
N ILE A 138 -13.50 67.84 16.60
CA ILE A 138 -13.43 69.19 17.16
C ILE A 138 -14.83 69.60 17.58
N LYS A 139 -15.04 69.83 18.88
CA LYS A 139 -16.32 70.35 19.40
C LYS A 139 -16.09 71.69 20.08
N LYS A 140 -16.97 72.65 19.77
CA LYS A 140 -17.05 73.92 20.49
C LYS A 140 -17.88 73.69 21.74
N VAL A 141 -17.31 73.99 22.90
CA VAL A 141 -17.99 73.83 24.19
C VAL A 141 -17.88 75.10 25.01
N CYS A 142 -18.87 75.34 25.85
CA CYS A 142 -18.85 76.47 26.76
C CYS A 142 -17.96 76.16 27.98
N PRO A 143 -17.15 77.14 28.45
CA PRO A 143 -16.30 76.96 29.61
C PRO A 143 -17.14 76.72 30.88
N SER A 144 -16.53 76.11 31.90
CA SER A 144 -17.21 75.72 33.15
C SER A 144 -18.06 76.84 33.74
N GLY A 145 -19.37 76.59 33.87
CA GLY A 145 -20.34 77.53 34.45
C GLY A 145 -21.07 78.42 33.44
N PHE A 146 -20.81 78.30 32.14
CA PHE A 146 -21.57 78.96 31.07
C PHE A 146 -22.45 77.95 30.31
N GLN A 147 -23.62 78.38 29.85
CA GLN A 147 -24.55 77.59 29.04
C GLN A 147 -24.58 78.10 27.60
N ASP A 148 -24.85 77.20 26.66
CA ASP A 148 -24.92 77.53 25.23
C ASP A 148 -26.35 78.00 24.88
N GLU A 149 -26.49 79.29 24.56
CA GLU A 149 -27.75 79.90 24.14
C GLU A 149 -27.84 80.02 22.60
N GLY A 150 -26.99 79.30 21.86
CA GLY A 150 -26.96 79.25 20.39
C GLY A 150 -26.36 80.47 19.70
N HIS A 151 -26.17 81.57 20.42
CA HIS A 151 -25.51 82.80 19.95
C HIS A 151 -24.26 83.17 20.76
N GLY A 152 -23.85 82.30 21.68
CA GLY A 152 -22.68 82.48 22.54
C GLY A 152 -22.84 81.73 23.86
N CYS A 153 -21.74 81.65 24.62
CA CYS A 153 -21.76 81.07 25.96
C CYS A 153 -22.15 82.14 26.97
N VAL A 154 -23.28 81.95 27.64
CA VAL A 154 -23.85 82.93 28.57
C VAL A 154 -23.94 82.32 29.98
N LYS A 155 -23.59 83.11 30.98
CA LYS A 155 -23.81 82.76 32.39
C LYS A 155 -24.71 83.82 33.03
N THR A 156 -25.92 83.42 33.39
CA THR A 156 -26.88 84.29 34.06
C THR A 156 -26.72 84.19 35.57
N THR A 157 -26.39 85.31 36.20
CA THR A 157 -26.32 85.44 37.67
C THR A 157 -27.48 86.32 38.15
N THR A 158 -28.39 85.75 38.93
CA THR A 158 -29.48 86.50 39.58
C THR A 158 -29.02 87.07 40.91
N TYR A 159 -29.24 88.36 41.13
CA TYR A 159 -28.98 89.04 42.40
C TYR A 159 -30.15 89.93 42.81
N ASP A 160 -30.37 90.10 44.11
CA ASP A 160 -31.39 91.01 44.64
C ASP A 160 -30.91 92.46 44.47
N CYS A 161 -31.67 93.27 43.76
CA CYS A 161 -31.36 94.67 43.45
C CYS A 161 -32.46 95.63 43.93
N SER A 162 -33.29 95.17 44.87
CA SER A 162 -34.28 96.02 45.51
C SER A 162 -33.59 97.28 46.07
N PRO A 163 -34.15 98.48 45.80
CA PRO A 163 -33.55 99.72 46.29
C PRO A 163 -33.84 99.87 47.79
N ASP A 164 -33.03 99.22 48.61
CA ASP A 164 -32.91 99.59 50.02
C ASP A 164 -31.94 100.78 50.14
N GLU A 165 -32.37 101.75 50.94
CA GLU A 165 -31.60 102.94 51.28
C GLU A 165 -30.17 102.61 51.70
N VAL A 166 -29.22 103.25 51.01
CA VAL A 166 -27.90 103.69 51.50
C VAL A 166 -27.23 102.79 52.54
N SER A 167 -26.35 101.90 52.06
CA SER A 167 -25.01 101.78 52.66
C SER A 167 -24.04 101.16 51.68
N ILE A 168 -23.13 101.98 51.17
CA ILE A 168 -22.01 101.58 50.32
C ILE A 168 -20.96 100.91 51.24
N PRO A 169 -20.65 99.61 51.11
CA PRO A 169 -19.40 99.08 51.60
C PRO A 169 -18.32 99.42 50.57
N LYS A 170 -17.34 100.21 51.00
CA LYS A 170 -16.12 100.53 50.24
C LYS A 170 -15.49 99.25 49.67
N PRO A 171 -15.22 99.14 48.35
CA PRO A 171 -14.26 98.16 47.88
C PRO A 171 -12.87 98.60 48.37
N VAL A 172 -12.34 97.79 49.28
CA VAL A 172 -10.97 97.86 49.76
C VAL A 172 -10.05 97.63 48.55
N PHE A 173 -9.25 98.64 48.22
CA PHE A 173 -8.08 98.48 47.36
C PHE A 173 -7.08 97.58 48.09
N VAL A 174 -7.05 96.29 47.76
CA VAL A 174 -5.93 95.42 48.10
C VAL A 174 -4.90 95.57 47.00
N HIS A 175 -3.81 96.27 47.31
CA HIS A 175 -2.61 96.28 46.48
C HIS A 175 -2.05 94.85 46.39
N PRO A 176 -1.77 94.31 45.19
CA PRO A 176 -0.91 93.14 45.10
C PRO A 176 0.50 93.51 45.59
N ALA A 177 0.98 92.73 46.57
CA ALA A 177 2.33 92.81 47.10
C ALA A 177 3.37 92.64 45.97
N PRO A 178 4.56 93.27 46.10
CA PRO A 178 5.64 93.08 45.14
C PRO A 178 6.11 91.61 45.18
N VAL A 179 5.95 90.90 44.07
CA VAL A 179 6.58 89.60 43.86
C VAL A 179 8.09 89.83 43.83
N THR A 180 8.76 89.34 44.88
CA THR A 180 10.21 89.26 44.99
C THR A 180 10.76 88.41 43.84
N LYS A 181 11.74 88.97 43.12
CA LYS A 181 12.55 88.23 42.15
C LYS A 181 13.29 87.11 42.89
N GLU A 182 12.89 85.87 42.66
CA GLU A 182 13.72 84.72 43.02
C GLU A 182 14.74 84.46 41.91
N THR A 183 15.98 84.49 42.37
CA THR A 183 17.23 84.22 41.69
C THR A 183 17.21 82.84 41.04
N ALA A 184 17.51 82.78 39.74
CA ALA A 184 17.77 81.52 39.05
C ALA A 184 18.98 80.81 39.68
N VAL A 185 18.72 79.76 40.44
CA VAL A 185 19.73 78.80 40.88
C VAL A 185 19.96 77.81 39.74
N ALA A 186 21.15 77.88 39.16
CA ALA A 186 21.64 76.90 38.22
C ALA A 186 21.83 75.55 38.92
N GLN A 187 21.23 74.48 38.38
CA GLN A 187 21.60 73.11 38.69
C GLN A 187 21.64 72.23 37.43
N PRO A 188 22.49 71.18 37.42
CA PRO A 188 23.28 70.81 36.26
C PRO A 188 22.69 69.71 35.37
N LEU A 189 23.16 69.73 34.11
CA LEU A 189 22.97 68.72 33.07
C LEU A 189 23.38 67.31 33.53
N PRO A 190 22.61 66.26 33.22
CA PRO A 190 23.12 64.90 33.26
C PRO A 190 23.95 64.58 32.01
N LEU A 191 25.04 63.88 32.29
CA LEU A 191 26.12 63.44 31.41
C LEU A 191 25.64 62.48 30.32
N PHE A 192 25.84 62.83 29.05
CA PHE A 192 25.90 61.85 27.97
C PHE A 192 27.32 61.34 27.82
N THR A 193 27.46 60.02 28.00
CA THR A 193 28.72 59.29 27.87
C THR A 193 29.12 59.11 26.40
N ASN A 194 30.44 59.10 26.22
CA ASN A 194 31.17 58.92 24.97
C ASN A 194 30.71 57.73 24.11
N TYR A 195 30.48 57.97 22.82
CA TYR A 195 30.68 56.93 21.80
C TYR A 195 31.50 57.45 20.61
N LYS A 196 32.43 56.61 20.18
CA LYS A 196 33.63 56.91 19.40
C LYS A 196 33.34 57.37 17.96
N LYS A 197 34.04 58.41 17.53
CA LYS A 197 34.31 58.71 16.10
C LYS A 197 35.34 57.73 15.55
N LYS A 198 35.00 57.04 14.45
CA LYS A 198 35.97 56.46 13.50
C LYS A 198 35.42 56.57 12.08
N GLY A 199 36.23 57.10 11.17
CA GLY A 199 36.27 56.68 9.77
C GLY A 199 35.57 57.57 8.74
N TRP A 200 36.34 58.49 8.15
CA TRP A 200 36.08 59.02 6.82
C TRP A 200 36.12 57.93 5.73
N LYS A 201 35.26 58.03 4.71
CA LYS A 201 35.68 57.94 3.30
C LYS A 201 34.63 58.54 2.35
N ARG A 202 35.18 59.28 1.38
CA ARG A 202 34.56 60.03 0.28
C ARG A 202 34.02 59.12 -0.83
N MET A 203 32.95 59.56 -1.52
CA MET A 203 32.74 59.57 -2.99
C MET A 203 31.63 60.61 -3.27
N LEU A 204 31.92 61.83 -3.77
CA LEU A 204 32.02 62.30 -5.16
C LEU A 204 30.82 61.96 -6.09
N GLY A 205 30.17 63.02 -6.61
CA GLY A 205 29.19 63.00 -7.72
C GLY A 205 27.98 63.92 -7.46
N ALA A 206 28.09 65.25 -7.46
CA ALA A 206 28.06 66.17 -8.62
C ALA A 206 26.74 66.18 -9.45
N LYS A 207 26.02 67.32 -9.37
CA LYS A 207 25.33 68.13 -10.43
C LYS A 207 24.01 68.71 -9.89
N LYS A 208 23.97 69.99 -9.49
CA LYS A 208 23.69 71.22 -10.29
C LYS A 208 22.24 71.34 -10.78
N SER A 209 21.52 72.36 -10.30
CA SER A 209 20.86 73.46 -11.07
C SER A 209 20.08 74.35 -10.07
N TYR A 210 20.53 75.57 -9.73
CA TYR A 210 20.22 76.88 -10.34
C TYR A 210 18.71 77.09 -10.59
N ALA A 211 18.03 78.21 -10.30
CA ALA A 211 18.26 79.46 -9.58
C ALA A 211 16.85 80.18 -9.52
N PRO A 212 16.69 81.49 -9.30
CA PRO A 212 16.02 82.08 -8.14
C PRO A 212 14.71 82.82 -8.45
N ILE A 213 13.89 83.14 -7.45
CA ILE A 213 12.86 84.20 -7.57
C ILE A 213 12.84 85.06 -6.28
N ASN A 214 13.21 86.33 -6.47
CA ASN A 214 12.94 87.47 -5.59
C ASN A 214 11.42 87.66 -5.44
N ILE A 215 10.95 88.16 -4.29
CA ILE A 215 10.05 89.34 -4.20
C ILE A 215 10.09 89.86 -2.74
N ALA A 216 10.28 91.17 -2.65
CA ALA A 216 10.35 91.99 -1.45
C ALA A 216 8.94 92.38 -0.94
N PRO A 217 8.82 93.13 0.18
CA PRO A 217 7.66 93.15 1.07
C PRO A 217 6.61 94.19 0.67
N VAL A 218 5.34 93.95 1.04
CA VAL A 218 4.32 95.01 1.08
C VAL A 218 3.34 94.71 2.22
N ALA A 219 3.37 95.55 3.25
CA ALA A 219 2.23 95.79 4.13
C ALA A 219 1.21 96.68 3.42
N PRO A 220 -0.07 96.63 3.81
CA PRO A 220 -0.70 97.89 4.18
C PRO A 220 -1.54 97.81 5.46
N ALA A 221 -1.21 98.76 6.34
CA ALA A 221 -2.05 99.72 7.08
C ALA A 221 -3.49 99.39 7.58
N PRO A 222 -3.87 99.99 8.73
CA PRO A 222 -5.10 99.72 9.47
C PRO A 222 -6.28 100.57 8.99
N SER A 223 -7.51 100.08 9.15
CA SER A 223 -8.72 100.89 9.02
C SER A 223 -9.31 101.22 10.40
N LYS A 224 -9.37 102.53 10.68
CA LYS A 224 -10.17 103.13 11.75
C LYS A 224 -11.65 103.09 11.38
N GLY A 225 -12.52 102.84 12.35
CA GLY A 225 -13.97 103.06 12.24
C GLY A 225 -14.59 103.02 13.63
N ALA A 226 -14.91 104.19 14.17
CA ALA A 226 -15.53 104.38 15.48
C ALA A 226 -17.05 104.13 15.44
N ALA A 227 -17.59 103.66 16.58
CA ALA A 227 -18.86 104.00 17.27
C ALA A 227 -20.17 104.19 16.45
N PRO A 228 -21.38 103.82 16.97
CA PRO A 228 -21.77 104.12 18.34
C PRO A 228 -22.64 103.08 19.09
N ILE A 229 -22.71 103.34 20.39
CA ILE A 229 -23.62 102.77 21.38
C ILE A 229 -25.06 103.08 20.96
N VAL A 230 -25.88 102.05 20.77
CA VAL A 230 -27.34 102.19 20.61
C VAL A 230 -27.99 101.83 21.94
N ILE A 231 -28.28 102.86 22.74
CA ILE A 231 -29.26 102.76 23.82
C ILE A 231 -30.63 102.75 23.12
N LYS A 232 -31.29 101.59 23.04
CA LYS A 232 -32.70 101.53 22.65
C LYS A 232 -33.53 102.12 23.78
N SER A 233 -33.98 103.36 23.62
CA SER A 233 -35.05 103.94 24.42
C SER A 233 -36.36 103.21 24.11
N GLN A 234 -36.93 102.54 25.12
CA GLN A 234 -38.31 102.08 25.07
C GLN A 234 -39.27 103.21 25.51
N PRO A 235 -40.49 103.23 24.96
CA PRO A 235 -41.50 104.25 25.24
C PRO A 235 -42.02 104.16 26.67
N MET A 236 -42.28 105.34 27.27
CA MET A 236 -42.91 105.50 28.57
C MET A 236 -44.27 104.77 28.60
N ALA A 237 -44.36 103.71 29.40
CA ALA A 237 -45.63 103.14 29.81
C ALA A 237 -46.27 104.05 30.88
N PRO A 238 -47.61 104.15 30.93
CA PRO A 238 -48.32 105.03 31.85
C PRO A 238 -48.06 104.65 33.30
N VAL A 239 -47.82 105.67 34.12
CA VAL A 239 -47.66 105.60 35.58
C VAL A 239 -48.87 104.87 36.19
N PRO A 240 -48.68 103.72 36.87
CA PRO A 240 -49.75 103.12 37.65
C PRO A 240 -50.00 103.95 38.92
N PRO A 241 -51.24 104.04 39.41
CA PRO A 241 -51.54 104.77 40.64
C PRO A 241 -50.83 104.14 41.84
N SER A 242 -50.40 105.01 42.74
CA SER A 242 -49.83 104.74 44.06
C SER A 242 -50.61 103.67 44.84
N ASN A 243 -50.05 102.46 44.95
CA ASN A 243 -49.96 101.61 46.15
C ASN A 243 -49.63 100.14 45.79
N VAL A 244 -48.46 99.89 45.18
CA VAL A 244 -47.87 98.55 45.14
C VAL A 244 -46.38 98.68 45.46
N ALA A 245 -45.99 98.28 46.67
CA ALA A 245 -44.59 98.13 47.02
C ALA A 245 -44.05 96.90 46.28
N VAL A 246 -43.01 97.09 45.46
CA VAL A 246 -42.29 95.96 44.86
C VAL A 246 -41.45 95.33 45.96
N VAL A 247 -41.93 94.21 46.53
CA VAL A 247 -41.36 93.62 47.76
C VAL A 247 -40.00 92.93 47.52
N LYS A 248 -39.63 92.66 46.26
CA LYS A 248 -38.29 92.19 45.84
C LYS A 248 -38.07 92.43 44.34
N GLN A 249 -36.98 93.08 43.94
CA GLN A 249 -36.51 93.15 42.55
C GLN A 249 -35.32 92.20 42.36
N LEU A 250 -35.49 91.17 41.53
CA LEU A 250 -34.40 90.29 41.10
C LEU A 250 -33.83 90.80 39.79
N CYS A 251 -32.58 91.25 39.82
CA CYS A 251 -31.82 91.62 38.63
C CYS A 251 -31.06 90.40 38.08
N GLN A 252 -30.88 90.36 36.77
CA GLN A 252 -30.06 89.37 36.08
C GLN A 252 -28.86 90.07 35.45
N ARG A 253 -27.65 89.55 35.71
CA ARG A 253 -26.44 89.89 34.95
C ARG A 253 -26.08 88.72 34.06
N GLU A 254 -25.88 88.99 32.79
CA GLU A 254 -25.38 88.03 31.81
C GLU A 254 -23.90 88.30 31.56
N ASP A 255 -23.06 87.32 31.87
CA ASP A 255 -21.64 87.32 31.54
C ASP A 255 -21.43 86.48 30.27
N TYR A 256 -20.64 86.96 29.31
CA TYR A 256 -20.38 86.30 28.01
C TYR A 256 -18.96 85.73 27.94
N ALA A 257 -18.80 84.54 27.38
CA ALA A 257 -17.49 83.93 27.13
C ALA A 257 -17.36 83.39 25.69
N PRO A 258 -16.15 83.36 25.13
CA PRO A 258 -15.90 82.67 23.87
C PRO A 258 -16.02 81.16 24.06
N TYR A 259 -16.39 80.44 22.99
CA TYR A 259 -16.31 78.98 22.97
C TYR A 259 -14.86 78.53 23.15
N VAL A 260 -14.68 77.45 23.91
CA VAL A 260 -13.41 76.73 23.98
C VAL A 260 -13.43 75.60 22.96
N ILE A 261 -12.31 75.39 22.27
CA ILE A 261 -12.15 74.29 21.32
C ILE A 261 -11.61 73.08 22.09
N GLU A 262 -12.40 72.02 22.18
CA GLU A 262 -11.97 70.76 22.76
C GLU A 262 -11.84 69.69 21.67
N HIS A 263 -10.74 68.94 21.74
CA HIS A 263 -10.39 67.87 20.82
C HIS A 263 -10.69 66.52 21.47
N PHE A 264 -11.56 65.73 20.85
CA PHE A 264 -11.97 64.45 21.38
C PHE A 264 -11.69 63.33 20.38
N CYS A 265 -11.33 62.16 20.91
CA CYS A 265 -11.30 60.95 20.11
C CYS A 265 -12.69 60.31 20.05
N PRO A 266 -13.11 59.80 18.88
CA PRO A 266 -14.31 58.99 18.77
C PRO A 266 -14.27 57.80 19.74
N GLN A 267 -15.44 57.26 20.06
CA GLN A 267 -15.54 56.09 20.93
C GLN A 267 -14.69 54.93 20.36
N GLY A 268 -13.82 54.35 21.19
CA GLY A 268 -12.92 53.27 20.81
C GLY A 268 -11.52 53.72 20.34
N TYR A 269 -11.27 55.02 20.19
CA TYR A 269 -9.96 55.55 19.82
C TYR A 269 -9.31 56.30 20.99
N ALA A 270 -7.99 56.16 21.13
CA ALA A 270 -7.19 56.88 22.11
C ALA A 270 -6.32 57.96 21.42
N PRO A 271 -5.93 59.03 22.13
CA PRO A 271 -5.02 60.04 21.58
C PRO A 271 -3.70 59.41 21.14
N HIS A 272 -3.29 59.64 19.90
CA HIS A 272 -2.03 59.14 19.35
C HIS A 272 -1.43 60.15 18.36
N GLY A 273 -0.39 60.86 18.78
CA GLY A 273 0.19 61.95 18.00
C GLY A 273 -0.80 63.10 17.79
N GLU A 274 -0.92 63.58 16.55
CA GLU A 274 -1.86 64.63 16.11
C GLU A 274 -3.30 64.10 15.90
N GLY A 275 -3.51 62.79 16.04
CA GLY A 275 -4.78 62.12 15.76
C GLY A 275 -5.25 61.23 16.89
N CYS A 276 -6.17 60.34 16.54
CA CYS A 276 -6.69 59.31 17.41
C CYS A 276 -6.38 57.95 16.78
N ALA A 277 -5.93 56.97 17.56
CA ALA A 277 -5.64 55.63 17.07
C ALA A 277 -6.39 54.56 17.87
N ALA A 278 -6.88 53.55 17.15
CA ALA A 278 -7.35 52.30 17.71
C ALA A 278 -6.39 51.20 17.26
N THR A 279 -5.92 50.41 18.22
CA THR A 279 -4.95 49.35 17.98
C THR A 279 -5.58 48.02 18.34
N ALA A 280 -5.73 47.15 17.35
CA ALA A 280 -6.19 45.78 17.53
C ALA A 280 -5.00 44.83 17.50
N THR A 281 -4.96 43.89 18.43
CA THR A 281 -3.95 42.82 18.50
C THR A 281 -4.56 41.49 18.05
N TYR A 282 -3.81 40.76 17.24
CA TYR A 282 -4.17 39.46 16.71
C TYR A 282 -3.04 38.46 16.98
N PRO A 283 -3.34 37.17 17.20
CA PRO A 283 -2.30 36.15 17.32
C PRO A 283 -1.56 35.93 15.99
N MET A 284 -0.29 35.54 16.08
CA MET A 284 0.43 35.01 14.91
C MET A 284 -0.12 33.65 14.52
N SER A 285 -0.04 33.34 13.22
CA SER A 285 -0.45 32.06 12.66
C SER A 285 0.75 31.28 12.16
N ALA A 286 0.88 30.05 12.66
CA ALA A 286 1.87 29.08 12.24
C ALA A 286 1.55 28.58 10.82
N ARG A 287 2.42 28.88 9.86
CA ARG A 287 2.30 28.42 8.47
C ARG A 287 3.52 27.62 8.05
N CYS A 288 3.30 26.52 7.32
CA CYS A 288 4.43 25.80 6.75
C CYS A 288 5.05 26.58 5.58
N ILE A 289 6.38 26.49 5.43
CA ILE A 289 7.10 27.21 4.37
C ILE A 289 6.68 26.81 2.95
N ASN A 290 6.16 25.60 2.76
CA ASN A 290 5.66 25.11 1.47
C ASN A 290 4.17 25.45 1.22
N GLY A 291 3.53 26.19 2.12
CA GLY A 291 2.11 26.56 2.02
C GLY A 291 1.13 25.48 2.49
N ASN A 292 1.61 24.30 2.90
CA ASN A 292 0.76 23.25 3.46
C ASN A 292 0.29 23.60 4.88
N SER A 293 -0.71 22.86 5.36
CA SER A 293 -1.08 22.88 6.77
C SER A 293 0.08 22.42 7.65
N ILE A 294 0.02 22.79 8.93
CA ILE A 294 1.00 22.42 9.95
C ILE A 294 1.14 20.89 10.08
N GLU A 295 0.04 20.15 9.92
CA GLU A 295 0.02 18.67 9.95
C GLU A 295 0.69 18.05 8.72
N ALA A 296 0.67 18.74 7.58
CA ALA A 296 1.31 18.34 6.34
C ALA A 296 2.62 19.12 6.08
N CYS A 297 3.28 19.59 7.15
CA CYS A 297 4.49 20.40 7.06
C CYS A 297 5.75 19.53 6.90
N PHE A 298 5.79 18.78 5.81
CA PHE A 298 6.92 17.97 5.42
C PHE A 298 7.05 17.92 3.90
N GLU A 299 8.27 17.63 3.45
CA GLU A 299 8.57 17.35 2.06
C GLU A 299 8.69 15.81 1.90
N PRO A 300 7.83 15.18 1.07
CA PRO A 300 7.94 13.76 0.80
C PRO A 300 9.10 13.51 -0.16
N LYS A 301 10.06 12.68 0.28
CA LYS A 301 11.09 12.12 -0.60
C LYS A 301 10.66 10.73 -1.02
N ILE A 302 10.76 10.45 -2.32
CA ILE A 302 10.42 9.16 -2.91
C ILE A 302 11.70 8.45 -3.32
N ALA A 303 11.81 7.18 -2.98
CA ALA A 303 12.90 6.30 -3.39
C ALA A 303 12.33 5.05 -4.09
N PRO A 304 13.11 4.42 -5.00
CA PRO A 304 12.70 3.16 -5.61
C PRO A 304 12.59 2.06 -4.54
N VAL A 305 11.60 1.19 -4.70
CA VAL A 305 11.46 -0.04 -3.92
C VAL A 305 12.41 -1.08 -4.49
N SER A 306 13.22 -1.72 -3.66
CA SER A 306 14.02 -2.88 -4.05
C SER A 306 13.29 -4.17 -3.68
N MET A 307 13.29 -5.13 -4.60
CA MET A 307 12.75 -6.46 -4.36
C MET A 307 13.85 -7.40 -3.89
N HIS A 308 13.62 -8.11 -2.79
CA HIS A 308 14.58 -9.04 -2.20
C HIS A 308 13.95 -10.39 -1.88
N CYS A 309 14.80 -11.40 -1.84
CA CYS A 309 14.43 -12.77 -1.50
C CYS A 309 15.02 -13.12 -0.15
N ASN A 310 14.19 -13.62 0.79
CA ASN A 310 14.72 -14.15 2.05
C ASN A 310 15.58 -15.41 1.80
N VAL A 311 15.17 -16.21 0.81
CA VAL A 311 15.84 -17.45 0.38
C VAL A 311 15.82 -17.51 -1.14
N GLY A 312 16.93 -17.95 -1.74
CA GLY A 312 17.06 -18.08 -3.19
C GLY A 312 17.52 -16.81 -3.89
N ALA A 313 17.39 -16.81 -5.22
CA ALA A 313 17.78 -15.70 -6.07
C ALA A 313 16.56 -15.10 -6.79
N LEU A 314 16.56 -13.78 -6.98
CA LEU A 314 15.53 -13.10 -7.74
C LEU A 314 15.73 -13.36 -9.24
N VAL A 315 14.78 -14.03 -9.88
CA VAL A 315 14.77 -14.29 -11.34
C VAL A 315 13.45 -13.76 -11.90
N GLY A 316 13.52 -12.62 -12.60
CA GLY A 316 12.33 -11.85 -12.97
C GLY A 316 11.61 -11.33 -11.72
N ASP A 317 10.32 -11.62 -11.59
CA ASP A 317 9.48 -11.18 -10.47
C ASP A 317 9.29 -12.24 -9.37
N LYS A 318 10.09 -13.32 -9.39
CA LYS A 318 9.99 -14.43 -8.44
C LYS A 318 11.32 -14.75 -7.78
N CYS A 319 11.26 -15.15 -6.53
CA CYS A 319 12.38 -15.75 -5.84
C CYS A 319 12.44 -17.22 -6.20
N VAL A 320 13.58 -17.67 -6.73
CA VAL A 320 13.80 -19.04 -7.18
C VAL A 320 14.86 -19.68 -6.31
N VAL A 321 14.50 -20.81 -5.71
CA VAL A 321 15.43 -21.72 -5.03
C VAL A 321 15.56 -22.96 -5.88
N ALA A 322 16.80 -23.31 -6.23
CA ALA A 322 17.11 -24.54 -6.94
C ALA A 322 17.74 -25.54 -5.98
N GLU A 323 17.05 -26.65 -5.72
CA GLU A 323 17.62 -27.79 -5.01
C GLU A 323 18.22 -28.77 -6.02
N THR A 324 19.44 -29.23 -5.77
CA THR A 324 20.13 -30.17 -6.64
C THR A 324 20.11 -31.56 -6.02
N ILE A 325 19.54 -32.51 -6.74
CA ILE A 325 19.45 -33.92 -6.35
C ILE A 325 20.11 -34.80 -7.42
N ASN A 326 20.60 -35.97 -7.00
CA ASN A 326 21.24 -36.91 -7.90
C ASN A 326 20.21 -37.64 -8.77
N LEU A 327 20.67 -38.16 -9.90
CA LEU A 327 19.89 -39.07 -10.74
C LEU A 327 19.45 -40.31 -9.95
N GLU A 328 18.23 -40.75 -10.17
CA GLU A 328 17.72 -42.00 -9.61
C GLU A 328 17.97 -43.16 -10.58
N THR A 329 18.37 -44.30 -10.03
CA THR A 329 18.57 -45.54 -10.79
C THR A 329 17.27 -46.35 -10.81
N VAL A 330 16.57 -46.34 -11.95
CA VAL A 330 15.28 -47.04 -12.11
C VAL A 330 15.35 -48.09 -13.23
N CYS A 331 14.53 -49.13 -13.08
CA CYS A 331 14.40 -50.16 -14.09
C CYS A 331 13.36 -49.80 -15.16
N PRO A 332 13.64 -50.05 -16.44
CA PRO A 332 12.66 -49.87 -17.51
C PRO A 332 11.37 -50.66 -17.25
N ALA A 333 10.26 -50.17 -17.81
CA ALA A 333 8.96 -50.82 -17.67
C ALA A 333 9.01 -52.29 -18.09
N GLY A 334 8.43 -53.17 -17.27
CA GLY A 334 8.41 -54.62 -17.51
C GLY A 334 9.62 -55.38 -16.98
N THR A 335 10.52 -54.72 -16.25
CA THR A 335 11.70 -55.34 -15.63
C THR A 335 11.78 -55.06 -14.13
N GLU A 336 12.37 -55.98 -13.37
CA GLU A 336 12.52 -55.87 -11.92
C GLU A 336 14.00 -55.78 -11.53
N ARG A 337 14.29 -55.05 -10.45
CA ARG A 337 15.66 -54.87 -9.98
C ARG A 337 16.13 -56.10 -9.20
N VAL A 338 17.08 -56.84 -9.76
CA VAL A 338 17.67 -58.05 -9.17
C VAL A 338 19.19 -57.91 -9.17
N GLY A 339 19.82 -57.92 -7.99
CA GLY A 339 21.28 -57.89 -7.87
C GLY A 339 21.94 -56.63 -8.47
N GLY A 340 21.22 -55.51 -8.55
CA GLY A 340 21.72 -54.25 -9.13
C GLY A 340 21.53 -54.11 -10.64
N ALA A 341 21.04 -55.15 -11.32
CA ALA A 341 20.64 -55.10 -12.72
C ALA A 341 19.12 -55.21 -12.87
N CYS A 342 18.59 -54.81 -14.03
CA CYS A 342 17.16 -54.94 -14.31
C CYS A 342 16.94 -56.22 -15.11
N GLN A 343 16.09 -57.11 -14.60
CA GLN A 343 15.85 -58.41 -15.19
C GLN A 343 14.39 -58.56 -15.59
N GLN A 344 14.17 -59.07 -16.80
CA GLN A 344 12.88 -59.56 -17.25
C GLN A 344 12.88 -61.08 -17.13
N ILE A 345 11.93 -61.62 -16.37
CA ILE A 345 11.80 -63.06 -16.17
C ILE A 345 10.59 -63.55 -16.97
N THR A 346 10.83 -64.45 -17.91
CA THR A 346 9.78 -65.06 -18.74
C THR A 346 9.83 -66.59 -18.66
N THR A 347 8.72 -67.24 -19.02
CA THR A 347 8.65 -68.71 -19.09
C THR A 347 9.33 -69.21 -20.37
N PRO A 348 10.14 -70.28 -20.29
CA PRO A 348 10.77 -70.85 -21.47
C PRO A 348 9.74 -71.48 -22.41
N ASN A 349 10.04 -71.44 -23.70
CA ASN A 349 9.29 -72.15 -24.72
C ASN A 349 9.69 -73.63 -24.69
N VAL A 350 8.72 -74.51 -24.50
CA VAL A 350 8.91 -75.95 -24.45
C VAL A 350 8.27 -76.56 -25.69
N ALA A 351 9.10 -77.09 -26.58
CA ALA A 351 8.64 -77.68 -27.84
C ALA A 351 9.17 -79.12 -27.98
N CYS A 352 8.33 -79.97 -28.56
CA CYS A 352 8.69 -81.35 -28.86
C CYS A 352 9.22 -81.48 -30.30
N PRO A 353 10.19 -82.37 -30.55
CA PRO A 353 10.62 -82.70 -31.91
C PRO A 353 9.46 -83.20 -32.79
N PRO A 354 9.54 -83.04 -34.12
CA PRO A 354 8.49 -83.50 -35.04
C PRO A 354 8.13 -84.98 -34.82
N GLY A 355 6.82 -85.27 -34.75
CA GLY A 355 6.30 -86.63 -34.54
C GLY A 355 6.11 -87.07 -33.08
N THR A 356 6.33 -86.16 -32.12
CA THR A 356 6.11 -86.42 -30.68
C THR A 356 5.20 -85.35 -30.06
N ILE A 357 4.45 -85.70 -29.02
CA ILE A 357 3.55 -84.81 -28.28
C ILE A 357 4.01 -84.64 -26.83
N LEU A 358 3.83 -83.45 -26.25
CA LEU A 358 4.23 -83.17 -24.87
C LEU A 358 3.27 -83.86 -23.89
N GLU A 359 3.78 -84.76 -23.05
CA GLU A 359 2.99 -85.52 -22.08
C GLU A 359 3.63 -85.40 -20.68
N GLY A 360 3.25 -84.36 -19.94
CA GLY A 360 3.67 -84.11 -18.55
C GLY A 360 5.18 -83.91 -18.32
N ASN A 361 5.57 -83.04 -17.37
CA ASN A 361 6.96 -82.87 -16.89
C ASN A 361 8.04 -82.77 -17.99
N ASN A 362 7.80 -81.98 -19.04
CA ASN A 362 8.76 -81.75 -20.14
C ASN A 362 9.22 -83.02 -20.90
N ASN A 363 8.41 -84.08 -20.90
CA ASN A 363 8.66 -85.29 -21.68
C ASN A 363 7.82 -85.32 -22.95
N CYS A 364 8.45 -85.64 -24.08
CA CYS A 364 7.79 -85.79 -25.37
C CYS A 364 7.61 -87.28 -25.69
N VAL A 365 6.39 -87.68 -26.02
CA VAL A 365 6.04 -89.06 -26.32
C VAL A 365 5.62 -89.17 -27.79
N GLY A 366 6.30 -90.03 -28.53
CA GLY A 366 5.92 -90.45 -29.88
C GLY A 366 5.34 -91.85 -29.86
N LYS A 367 4.35 -92.11 -30.71
CA LYS A 367 3.73 -93.42 -30.88
C LYS A 367 4.08 -93.99 -32.24
N ALA A 368 4.74 -95.14 -32.26
CA ALA A 368 4.98 -95.93 -33.47
C ALA A 368 4.03 -97.13 -33.49
N TYR A 369 3.47 -97.43 -34.66
CA TYR A 369 2.56 -98.57 -34.84
C TYR A 369 3.14 -99.57 -35.83
N THR A 370 2.97 -100.85 -35.55
CA THR A 370 3.27 -101.94 -36.48
C THR A 370 2.17 -103.00 -36.46
N GLU A 371 2.13 -103.82 -37.51
CA GLU A 371 1.18 -104.91 -37.60
C GLU A 371 1.63 -106.08 -36.69
N PRO A 372 0.68 -106.78 -36.05
CA PRO A 372 1.00 -107.94 -35.25
C PRO A 372 1.44 -109.13 -36.11
N ILE A 373 2.35 -109.93 -35.57
CA ILE A 373 2.85 -111.13 -36.22
C ILE A 373 1.90 -112.28 -35.85
N GLY A 374 1.08 -112.69 -36.81
CA GLY A 374 0.22 -113.86 -36.67
C GLY A 374 0.98 -115.14 -37.01
N THR A 375 1.23 -115.99 -36.01
CA THR A 375 1.72 -117.35 -36.28
C THR A 375 0.55 -118.33 -36.33
N VAL A 376 0.32 -118.91 -37.52
CA VAL A 376 -0.64 -119.99 -37.70
C VAL A 376 0.10 -121.30 -37.52
N THR A 377 -0.08 -121.93 -36.37
CA THR A 377 0.43 -123.30 -36.16
C THR A 377 -0.54 -124.27 -36.84
N THR A 378 -0.25 -124.60 -38.10
CA THR A 378 -1.00 -125.64 -38.81
C THR A 378 -0.48 -127.00 -38.37
N THR A 379 -1.11 -127.58 -37.35
CA THR A 379 -0.87 -128.97 -36.96
C THR A 379 -1.55 -129.91 -37.96
N CYS A 380 -0.75 -130.46 -38.88
CA CYS A 380 -1.18 -131.56 -39.75
C CYS A 380 -1.31 -132.84 -38.91
N THR A 381 -2.52 -133.36 -38.75
CA THR A 381 -2.77 -134.64 -38.08
C THR A 381 -3.38 -135.61 -39.09
N GLY A 382 -2.58 -136.57 -39.57
CA GLY A 382 -3.00 -137.56 -40.57
C GLY A 382 -1.84 -138.27 -41.27
N LYS A 383 -2.10 -139.41 -41.93
CA LYS A 383 -1.09 -140.28 -42.56
C LYS A 383 -0.44 -139.74 -43.85
N ALA A 384 -0.65 -138.47 -44.21
CA ALA A 384 -0.24 -137.91 -45.50
C ALA A 384 0.49 -136.56 -45.40
N CYS A 385 1.20 -136.28 -44.31
CA CYS A 385 1.94 -135.02 -44.13
C CYS A 385 3.35 -135.02 -44.79
N TRP A 386 3.63 -135.84 -45.82
CA TRP A 386 4.99 -136.08 -46.35
C TRP A 386 5.15 -135.99 -47.89
N GLN A 387 4.26 -135.30 -48.60
CA GLN A 387 4.47 -134.99 -50.02
C GLN A 387 4.56 -133.47 -50.15
N HIS A 388 5.80 -132.97 -50.08
CA HIS A 388 6.16 -131.56 -50.19
C HIS A 388 6.10 -131.06 -51.63
#